data_AF-A0A0R3UHY1-F1
#
_entry.id   AF-A0A0R3UHY1-F1
#
_cell.length_a   1.000
_cell.length_b   1.000
_cell.length_c   1.000
_cell.angle_alpha   90.00
_cell.angle_beta   90.00
_cell.angle_gamma   90.00
#
_symmetry.space_group_name_H-M   'P 1'
#
loop_
_entity.id
_entity.type
_entity.pdbx_description
1 polymer ?
#
loop_
_entity_poly.entity_id
_entity_poly.type
_entity_poly.pdbx_seq_one_letter_code
_entity_poly.pdbx_strand_id
1 'polypeptide(L)'
;MFARRQYVRQAAHFNIGTASPMDELVDEREEHYRNVNEELNEKASRLIEEANSLIHNVTLSVATPISDQPSTVEASQPKPNVSTAEADSCGNVSNEDHLPEVISKLGTNAKTRYLVAKVRVLEEENAKLQVEVRSSHDEIAKLSSQLQEVSQERAQLRRQLTQNSSHLERLRVDVDEAKRRTETLALEKTSMERELEVGRREREKEKAGARATDAKLQRALDESERLRGDLERARADADAARRQTESLTNENRRLERQKAELISGFKKQMKLIDVLRRQKVVMCNSGVGDTPTVDHLSSLPPPPHPPGKLVRQGAEARIYAVPDGHLSSLPQVSCIVKERFVKTYRHPALDASLSLQRMRAEARQLVKCRQLGLPVPALLLVNMARRQLWLEDVCTPHGMSLGDWLRALLDTTAVDALGKQEHLDRMALKLGQLLAKMHANNVIHGDLTTANILVQMDDPENKFSNYHLYLIDFGLSSINHRTAANFHDEEVAVDLYVLERALISSLATRTDDVSEEPKFSFTPEGFFESLIAAYTEAYPLEVVRRPFDPTRTSEQETGKKKRPRQDPKSRAPTHEDGVMEVKGVLNTLKEVEARGRKRLMIG
;
A
#
# COMPACT_ATOMS: atom_id res chain seq x y z
N MET A 1 16.13 -48.87 8.06
CA MET A 1 15.72 -48.26 6.76
C MET A 1 15.01 -49.23 5.80
N PHE A 2 14.69 -50.48 6.16
CA PHE A 2 13.93 -51.39 5.28
C PHE A 2 12.44 -51.55 5.65
N ALA A 3 12.01 -51.15 6.85
CA ALA A 3 10.61 -51.22 7.27
C ALA A 3 9.75 -50.00 6.87
N ARG A 4 10.35 -48.89 6.41
CA ARG A 4 9.64 -47.68 5.98
C ARG A 4 9.27 -47.65 4.48
N ARG A 5 9.78 -48.60 3.69
CA ARG A 5 9.49 -48.71 2.25
C ARG A 5 8.30 -49.60 1.90
N GLN A 6 7.80 -50.41 2.82
CA GLN A 6 6.60 -51.23 2.57
C GLN A 6 5.29 -50.51 2.91
N TYR A 7 5.29 -49.54 3.83
CA TYR A 7 4.07 -48.78 4.16
C TYR A 7 3.70 -47.72 3.11
N VAL A 8 4.65 -47.27 2.28
CA VAL A 8 4.38 -46.27 1.22
C VAL A 8 3.87 -46.91 -0.08
N ARG A 9 4.04 -48.23 -0.27
CA ARG A 9 3.53 -48.94 -1.45
C ARG A 9 2.12 -49.52 -1.29
N GLN A 10 1.58 -49.59 -0.07
CA GLN A 10 0.23 -50.10 0.17
C GLN A 10 -0.84 -48.99 0.23
N ALA A 11 -0.43 -47.71 0.34
CA ALA A 11 -1.33 -46.56 0.27
C ALA A 11 -1.55 -46.00 -1.16
N ALA A 12 -0.84 -46.54 -2.16
CA ALA A 12 -0.93 -46.06 -3.55
C ALA A 12 -1.95 -46.85 -4.42
N HIS A 13 -2.72 -47.76 -3.84
CA HIS A 13 -3.73 -48.55 -4.55
C HIS A 13 -5.18 -48.29 -4.10
N PHE A 14 -5.42 -47.23 -3.34
CA PHE A 14 -6.77 -46.80 -2.95
C PHE A 14 -6.91 -45.28 -3.10
N ASN A 15 -6.83 -44.80 -4.34
CA ASN A 15 -7.48 -43.56 -4.76
C ASN A 15 -7.49 -43.52 -6.30
N ILE A 16 -8.31 -44.39 -6.88
CA ILE A 16 -8.84 -44.17 -8.22
C ILE A 16 -9.99 -43.19 -8.00
N GLY A 17 -9.77 -41.96 -8.48
CA GLY A 17 -10.65 -40.83 -8.26
C GLY A 17 -12.01 -41.00 -8.90
N THR A 18 -13.02 -40.44 -8.25
CA THR A 18 -14.15 -39.84 -8.94
C THR A 18 -13.80 -38.37 -9.09
N ALA A 19 -13.38 -37.95 -10.28
CA ALA A 19 -13.30 -36.54 -10.63
C ALA A 19 -14.68 -35.91 -10.41
N SER A 20 -14.71 -34.75 -9.76
CA SER A 20 -15.95 -34.03 -9.54
C SER A 20 -16.45 -33.52 -10.90
N PRO A 21 -17.75 -33.58 -11.23
CA PRO A 21 -18.29 -33.13 -12.52
C PRO A 21 -17.97 -31.66 -12.87
N MET A 22 -17.58 -30.88 -11.87
CA MET A 22 -17.17 -29.49 -12.04
C MET A 22 -15.72 -29.33 -12.54
N ASP A 23 -14.84 -30.30 -12.29
CA ASP A 23 -13.44 -30.25 -12.75
C ASP A 23 -13.34 -30.62 -14.23
N GLU A 24 -14.11 -31.61 -14.70
CA GLU A 24 -14.16 -31.98 -16.12
C GLU A 24 -14.70 -30.83 -17.00
N LEU A 25 -15.69 -30.08 -16.53
CA LEU A 25 -16.24 -28.92 -17.24
C LEU A 25 -15.27 -27.72 -17.31
N VAL A 26 -14.36 -27.60 -16.33
CA VAL A 26 -13.33 -26.56 -16.32
C VAL A 26 -12.21 -26.92 -17.28
N ASP A 27 -11.80 -28.19 -17.31
CA ASP A 27 -10.76 -28.70 -18.21
C ASP A 27 -11.21 -28.64 -19.68
N GLU A 28 -12.45 -29.03 -20.00
CA GLU A 28 -13.00 -28.91 -21.37
C GLU A 28 -13.06 -27.46 -21.85
N ARG A 29 -13.40 -26.53 -20.95
CA ARG A 29 -13.47 -25.10 -21.27
C ARG A 29 -12.09 -24.49 -21.46
N GLU A 30 -11.09 -24.90 -20.68
CA GLU A 30 -9.70 -24.50 -20.90
C GLU A 30 -9.14 -25.01 -22.22
N GLU A 31 -9.44 -26.27 -22.58
CA GLU A 31 -9.00 -26.86 -23.83
C GLU A 31 -9.65 -26.16 -25.04
N HIS A 32 -10.93 -25.80 -24.94
CA HIS A 32 -11.61 -24.98 -25.94
C HIS A 32 -10.93 -23.61 -26.14
N TYR A 33 -10.57 -22.91 -25.06
CA TYR A 33 -9.88 -21.62 -25.18
C TYR A 33 -8.46 -21.74 -25.75
N ARG A 34 -7.74 -22.85 -25.49
CA ARG A 34 -6.44 -23.11 -26.11
C ARG A 34 -6.57 -23.31 -27.62
N ASN A 35 -7.54 -24.12 -28.06
CA ASN A 35 -7.77 -24.37 -29.48
C ASN A 35 -8.19 -23.09 -30.22
N VAL A 36 -9.06 -22.27 -29.63
CA VAL A 36 -9.47 -20.98 -30.23
C VAL A 36 -8.28 -20.00 -30.33
N ASN A 37 -7.40 -19.96 -29.34
CA ASN A 37 -6.19 -19.13 -29.39
C ASN A 37 -5.20 -19.62 -30.45
N GLU A 38 -5.08 -20.92 -30.64
CA GLU A 38 -4.23 -21.52 -31.67
C GLU A 38 -4.77 -21.20 -33.08
N GLU A 39 -6.08 -21.35 -33.31
CA GLU A 39 -6.72 -20.94 -34.57
C GLU A 39 -6.58 -19.43 -34.86
N LEU A 40 -6.69 -18.58 -33.84
CA LEU A 40 -6.50 -17.14 -33.97
C LEU A 40 -5.05 -16.81 -34.36
N ASN A 41 -4.07 -17.48 -33.76
CA ASN A 41 -2.66 -17.31 -34.09
C ASN A 41 -2.33 -17.79 -35.51
N GLU A 42 -2.92 -18.90 -35.96
CA GLU A 42 -2.76 -19.36 -37.34
C GLU A 42 -3.38 -18.37 -38.34
N LYS A 43 -4.58 -17.86 -38.07
CA LYS A 43 -5.25 -16.85 -38.92
C LYS A 43 -4.42 -15.57 -39.00
N ALA A 44 -3.88 -15.11 -37.86
CA ALA A 44 -3.00 -13.96 -37.82
C ALA A 44 -1.72 -14.19 -38.66
N SER A 45 -1.12 -15.37 -38.56
CA SER A 45 0.09 -15.72 -39.33
C SER A 45 -0.18 -15.76 -40.83
N ARG A 46 -1.30 -16.35 -41.27
CA ARG A 46 -1.70 -16.37 -42.69
C ARG A 46 -1.95 -14.97 -43.25
N LEU A 47 -2.62 -14.09 -42.50
CA LEU A 47 -2.84 -12.70 -42.91
C LEU A 47 -1.53 -11.92 -43.04
N ILE A 48 -0.55 -12.20 -42.16
CA ILE A 48 0.79 -11.59 -42.25
C ILE A 48 1.53 -12.09 -43.49
N GLU A 49 1.47 -13.40 -43.80
CA GLU A 49 2.06 -13.94 -45.03
C GLU A 49 1.39 -13.40 -46.30
N GLU A 50 0.07 -13.27 -46.31
CA GLU A 50 -0.68 -12.70 -47.43
C GLU A 50 -0.32 -11.21 -47.64
N ALA A 51 -0.22 -10.44 -46.56
CA ALA A 51 0.24 -9.05 -46.61
C ALA A 51 1.68 -8.95 -47.15
N ASN A 52 2.58 -9.82 -46.71
CA ASN A 52 3.96 -9.85 -47.18
C ASN A 52 4.06 -10.27 -48.66
N SER A 53 3.22 -11.20 -49.12
CA SER A 53 3.13 -11.63 -50.51
C SER A 53 2.61 -10.50 -51.43
N LEU A 54 1.60 -9.75 -50.98
CA LEU A 54 1.09 -8.57 -51.68
C LEU A 54 2.16 -7.47 -51.77
N ILE A 55 2.90 -7.22 -50.70
CA ILE A 55 4.02 -6.28 -50.69
C ILE A 55 5.10 -6.71 -51.69
N HIS A 56 5.44 -8.01 -51.74
CA HIS A 56 6.48 -8.51 -52.63
C HIS A 56 6.09 -8.47 -54.11
N ASN A 57 4.82 -8.74 -54.44
CA ASN A 57 4.29 -8.66 -55.79
C ASN A 57 4.19 -7.21 -56.32
N VAL A 58 3.98 -6.22 -55.44
CA VAL A 58 3.97 -4.79 -55.82
C VAL A 58 5.38 -4.29 -56.15
N THR A 59 6.42 -4.85 -55.52
CA THR A 59 7.82 -4.47 -55.81
C THR A 59 8.39 -4.97 -57.15
N LEU A 60 7.69 -5.84 -57.89
CA LEU A 60 8.17 -6.40 -59.17
C LEU A 60 7.63 -5.68 -60.43
N SER A 61 6.84 -4.60 -60.29
CA SER A 61 6.26 -3.86 -61.44
C SER A 61 6.76 -2.41 -61.59
N VAL A 62 7.87 -2.04 -60.96
CA VAL A 62 8.50 -0.73 -61.20
C VAL A 62 9.65 -0.89 -62.20
N ALA A 63 9.32 -0.80 -63.48
CA ALA A 63 10.30 -0.52 -64.51
C ALA A 63 10.81 0.92 -64.35
N THR A 64 12.13 1.05 -64.29
CA THR A 64 12.94 2.27 -64.13
C THR A 64 12.61 3.39 -65.12
N PRO A 65 12.68 4.68 -64.69
CA PRO A 65 12.46 5.83 -65.55
C PRO A 65 13.66 6.13 -66.46
N ILE A 66 13.36 6.43 -67.72
CA ILE A 66 14.30 6.93 -68.73
C ILE A 66 14.63 8.40 -68.43
N SER A 67 15.92 8.69 -68.52
CA SER A 67 16.60 9.97 -68.43
C SER A 67 15.96 11.06 -69.31
N ASP A 68 15.60 12.19 -68.70
CA ASP A 68 15.34 13.46 -69.39
C ASP A 68 16.66 14.19 -69.68
N GLN A 69 16.84 14.60 -70.93
CA GLN A 69 17.68 15.74 -71.33
C GLN A 69 16.73 16.84 -71.87
N PRO A 70 17.01 18.12 -71.60
CA PRO A 70 16.05 19.20 -71.76
C PRO A 70 16.07 19.76 -73.18
N SER A 71 14.90 20.19 -73.69
CA SER A 71 14.82 21.19 -74.74
C SER A 71 13.90 22.33 -74.31
N THR A 72 14.56 23.41 -73.92
CA THR A 72 14.05 24.79 -73.90
C THR A 72 13.66 25.22 -75.30
N VAL A 73 12.47 25.81 -75.49
CA VAL A 73 12.32 27.10 -76.20
C VAL A 73 11.05 27.81 -75.70
N GLU A 74 11.25 29.03 -75.22
CA GLU A 74 10.26 30.03 -74.83
C GLU A 74 9.47 30.63 -76.00
N ALA A 75 8.38 31.28 -75.61
CA ALA A 75 7.38 31.96 -76.41
C ALA A 75 7.90 32.99 -77.43
N SER A 76 7.13 33.13 -78.51
CA SER A 76 6.91 34.40 -79.20
C SER A 76 5.53 34.39 -79.83
N GLN A 77 4.68 35.35 -79.46
CA GLN A 77 3.42 35.64 -80.15
C GLN A 77 3.69 36.15 -81.57
N PRO A 78 2.69 36.13 -82.48
CA PRO A 78 2.02 37.41 -82.74
C PRO A 78 0.50 37.32 -83.00
N LYS A 79 -0.12 38.49 -82.95
CA LYS A 79 -1.51 38.84 -83.30
C LYS A 79 -1.60 39.31 -84.79
N PRO A 80 -2.78 39.65 -85.34
CA PRO A 80 -3.32 39.15 -86.61
C PRO A 80 -3.04 40.06 -87.82
N ASN A 81 -3.20 39.54 -89.05
CA ASN A 81 -3.55 40.39 -90.20
C ASN A 81 -4.19 39.61 -91.37
N VAL A 82 -5.15 40.28 -92.01
CA VAL A 82 -5.87 39.90 -93.22
C VAL A 82 -4.99 40.15 -94.44
N SER A 83 -4.95 39.23 -95.41
CA SER A 83 -4.81 39.55 -96.83
C SER A 83 -5.05 38.35 -97.75
N THR A 84 -5.91 38.59 -98.73
CA THR A 84 -6.15 37.95 -100.02
C THR A 84 -4.92 37.54 -100.83
N ALA A 85 -4.99 36.41 -101.56
CA ALA A 85 -4.46 36.12 -102.91
C ALA A 85 -4.56 34.59 -103.16
N GLU A 86 -5.45 34.12 -104.03
CA GLU A 86 -5.24 33.83 -105.46
C GLU A 86 -4.41 32.56 -105.76
N ALA A 87 -5.12 31.62 -106.39
CA ALA A 87 -4.82 30.89 -107.63
C ALA A 87 -3.52 30.09 -107.84
N ASP A 88 -3.77 28.92 -108.44
CA ASP A 88 -2.97 28.13 -109.37
C ASP A 88 -1.80 27.26 -108.87
N SER A 89 -1.98 25.95 -109.01
CA SER A 89 -1.14 25.20 -109.97
C SER A 89 -1.81 23.88 -110.37
N CYS A 90 -1.99 23.75 -111.67
CA CYS A 90 -2.51 22.63 -112.43
C CYS A 90 -1.72 21.32 -112.18
N GLY A 91 -2.44 20.23 -111.91
CA GLY A 91 -1.96 18.86 -111.96
C GLY A 91 -2.76 18.10 -113.04
N ASN A 92 -2.24 18.18 -114.25
CA ASN A 92 -2.74 17.57 -115.48
C ASN A 92 -2.98 16.06 -115.31
N VAL A 93 -4.24 15.61 -115.28
CA VAL A 93 -4.59 14.20 -115.50
C VAL A 93 -5.51 14.16 -116.71
N SER A 94 -4.92 13.79 -117.84
CA SER A 94 -5.58 13.46 -119.09
C SER A 94 -6.60 12.34 -118.83
N ASN A 95 -7.85 12.70 -118.60
CA ASN A 95 -8.95 11.74 -118.67
C ASN A 95 -9.25 11.49 -120.16
N GLU A 96 -8.48 10.56 -120.74
CA GLU A 96 -8.86 9.83 -121.94
C GLU A 96 -10.24 9.19 -121.69
N ASP A 97 -11.29 9.79 -122.24
CA ASP A 97 -12.65 9.25 -122.27
C ASP A 97 -12.68 8.00 -123.17
N HIS A 98 -12.15 6.89 -122.67
CA HIS A 98 -12.39 5.57 -123.22
C HIS A 98 -13.82 5.16 -122.86
N LEU A 99 -14.79 5.62 -123.66
CA LEU A 99 -16.07 4.96 -123.77
C LEU A 99 -15.80 3.49 -124.16
N PRO A 100 -16.33 2.49 -123.42
CA PRO A 100 -16.21 1.10 -123.80
C PRO A 100 -16.60 0.93 -125.27
N GLU A 101 -15.77 0.26 -126.07
CA GLU A 101 -15.85 0.18 -127.54
C GLU A 101 -17.23 -0.32 -128.06
N VAL A 102 -18.01 -0.95 -127.18
CA VAL A 102 -19.40 -1.39 -127.40
C VAL A 102 -20.39 -0.21 -127.54
N ILE A 103 -20.09 0.95 -126.94
CA ILE A 103 -21.00 2.11 -126.90
C ILE A 103 -20.80 3.01 -128.13
N SER A 104 -19.63 3.02 -128.76
CA SER A 104 -19.35 3.86 -129.94
C SER A 104 -20.22 3.48 -131.16
N LYS A 105 -20.66 2.22 -131.24
CA LYS A 105 -21.53 1.65 -132.29
C LYS A 105 -23.03 1.84 -132.05
N LEU A 106 -23.44 2.42 -130.91
CA LEU A 106 -24.84 2.65 -130.57
C LEU A 106 -25.35 3.96 -131.20
N GLY A 107 -26.60 3.99 -131.67
CA GLY A 107 -27.23 5.22 -132.19
C GLY A 107 -27.28 6.34 -131.14
N THR A 108 -27.28 7.60 -131.57
CA THR A 108 -27.18 8.79 -130.68
C THR A 108 -28.18 8.76 -129.52
N ASN A 109 -29.43 8.39 -129.78
CA ASN A 109 -30.47 8.25 -128.74
C ASN A 109 -30.15 7.21 -127.66
N ALA A 110 -29.46 6.14 -128.01
CA ALA A 110 -29.12 5.08 -127.07
C ALA A 110 -27.86 5.43 -126.25
N LYS A 111 -26.90 6.17 -126.83
CA LYS A 111 -25.78 6.78 -126.10
C LYS A 111 -26.27 7.78 -125.04
N THR A 112 -27.22 8.64 -125.40
CA THR A 112 -27.81 9.61 -124.45
C THR A 112 -28.51 8.91 -123.29
N ARG A 113 -29.29 7.85 -123.55
CA ARG A 113 -29.96 7.08 -122.49
C ARG A 113 -28.96 6.39 -121.55
N TYR A 114 -27.89 5.81 -122.09
CA TYR A 114 -26.83 5.19 -121.29
C TYR A 114 -26.10 6.22 -120.41
N LEU A 115 -25.73 7.38 -120.97
CA LEU A 115 -25.08 8.45 -120.21
C LEU A 115 -25.99 9.02 -119.12
N VAL A 116 -27.28 9.22 -119.41
CA VAL A 116 -28.27 9.65 -118.40
C VAL A 116 -28.42 8.62 -117.28
N ALA A 117 -28.42 7.32 -117.61
CA ALA A 117 -28.45 6.26 -116.61
C ALA A 117 -27.15 6.22 -115.77
N LYS A 118 -25.99 6.39 -116.39
CA LYS A 118 -24.69 6.45 -115.70
C LYS A 118 -24.59 7.67 -114.78
N VAL A 119 -25.04 8.84 -115.24
CA VAL A 119 -25.13 10.04 -114.41
C VAL A 119 -26.03 9.79 -113.20
N ARG A 120 -27.20 9.17 -113.39
CA ARG A 120 -28.12 8.86 -112.28
C ARG A 120 -27.53 7.87 -111.28
N VAL A 121 -26.85 6.82 -111.74
CA VAL A 121 -26.14 5.86 -110.86
C VAL A 121 -25.02 6.57 -110.09
N LEU A 122 -24.24 7.41 -110.77
CA LEU A 122 -23.18 8.20 -110.14
C LEU A 122 -23.73 9.24 -109.16
N GLU A 123 -24.90 9.83 -109.42
CA GLU A 123 -25.60 10.74 -108.50
C GLU A 123 -26.08 9.99 -107.25
N GLU A 124 -26.63 8.79 -107.41
CA GLU A 124 -27.02 7.91 -106.29
C GLU A 124 -25.79 7.45 -105.48
N GLU A 125 -24.68 7.13 -106.13
CA GLU A 125 -23.39 6.81 -105.47
C GLU A 125 -22.82 8.03 -104.75
N ASN A 126 -22.85 9.22 -105.36
CA ASN A 126 -22.43 10.46 -104.71
C ASN A 126 -23.29 10.77 -103.48
N ALA A 127 -24.61 10.58 -103.57
CA ALA A 127 -25.51 10.78 -102.44
C ALA A 127 -25.20 9.81 -101.28
N LYS A 128 -24.92 8.53 -101.59
CA LYS A 128 -24.49 7.54 -100.59
C LYS A 128 -23.17 7.93 -99.93
N LEU A 129 -22.16 8.29 -100.73
CA LEU A 129 -20.86 8.74 -100.22
C LEU A 129 -20.99 10.01 -99.37
N GLN A 130 -21.85 10.95 -99.74
CA GLN A 130 -22.10 12.14 -98.93
C GLN A 130 -22.73 11.81 -97.56
N VAL A 131 -23.63 10.84 -97.49
CA VAL A 131 -24.21 10.37 -96.22
C VAL A 131 -23.15 9.67 -95.36
N GLU A 132 -22.32 8.82 -95.96
CA GLU A 132 -21.22 8.13 -95.28
C GLU A 132 -20.17 9.11 -94.74
N VAL A 133 -19.81 10.12 -95.53
CA VAL A 133 -18.92 11.21 -95.10
C VAL A 133 -19.55 11.97 -93.93
N ARG A 134 -20.84 12.30 -93.97
CA ARG A 134 -21.52 12.99 -92.85
C ARG A 134 -21.54 12.12 -91.59
N SER A 135 -21.87 10.83 -91.72
CA SER A 135 -21.83 9.88 -90.60
C SER A 135 -20.43 9.79 -89.98
N SER A 136 -19.41 9.70 -90.82
CA SER A 136 -18.01 9.68 -90.37
C SER A 136 -17.61 10.98 -89.67
N HIS A 137 -18.06 12.15 -90.16
CA HIS A 137 -17.82 13.43 -89.49
C HIS A 137 -18.51 13.50 -88.12
N ASP A 138 -19.74 13.01 -88.00
CA ASP A 138 -20.46 12.97 -86.72
C ASP A 138 -19.78 12.05 -85.71
N GLU A 139 -19.24 10.91 -86.16
CA GLU A 139 -18.43 10.01 -85.33
C GLU A 139 -17.12 10.65 -84.88
N ILE A 140 -16.40 11.33 -85.78
CA ILE A 140 -15.18 12.09 -85.46
C ILE A 140 -15.48 13.18 -84.43
N ALA A 141 -16.61 13.88 -84.56
CA ALA A 141 -17.02 14.90 -83.60
C ALA A 141 -17.30 14.31 -82.21
N LYS A 142 -18.01 13.17 -82.13
CA LYS A 142 -18.26 12.45 -80.87
C LYS A 142 -16.96 11.98 -80.21
N LEU A 143 -16.07 11.35 -80.98
CA LEU A 143 -14.77 10.89 -80.48
C LEU A 143 -13.89 12.06 -80.02
N SER A 144 -13.94 13.20 -80.71
CA SER A 144 -13.21 14.41 -80.32
C SER A 144 -13.71 14.98 -78.99
N SER A 145 -15.03 14.98 -78.76
CA SER A 145 -15.62 15.39 -77.48
C SER A 145 -15.18 14.49 -76.33
N GLN A 146 -15.24 13.16 -76.54
CA GLN A 146 -14.79 12.18 -75.54
C GLN A 146 -13.29 12.31 -75.24
N LEU A 147 -12.46 12.55 -76.27
CA LEU A 147 -11.03 12.79 -76.09
C LEU A 147 -10.78 14.06 -75.27
N GLN A 148 -11.57 15.11 -75.48
CA GLN A 148 -11.48 16.35 -74.71
C GLN A 148 -11.85 16.13 -73.24
N GLU A 149 -12.94 15.41 -72.94
CA GLU A 149 -13.35 15.07 -71.58
C GLU A 149 -12.27 14.28 -70.84
N VAL A 150 -11.76 13.19 -71.44
CA VAL A 150 -10.68 12.38 -70.87
C VAL A 150 -9.40 13.20 -70.67
N SER A 151 -9.10 14.14 -71.58
CA SER A 151 -7.94 15.02 -71.43
C SER A 151 -8.06 15.96 -70.22
N GLN A 152 -9.27 16.45 -69.93
CA GLN A 152 -9.55 17.30 -68.77
C GLN A 152 -9.46 16.50 -67.47
N GLU A 153 -10.05 15.30 -67.43
CA GLU A 153 -9.95 14.39 -66.28
C GLU A 153 -8.49 14.03 -65.99
N ARG A 154 -7.71 13.68 -67.02
CA ARG A 154 -6.27 13.41 -66.89
C ARG A 154 -5.52 14.62 -66.34
N ALA A 155 -5.87 15.84 -66.74
CA ALA A 155 -5.25 17.05 -66.21
C ALA A 155 -5.60 17.29 -64.73
N GLN A 156 -6.85 17.02 -64.33
CA GLN A 156 -7.28 17.10 -62.93
C GLN A 156 -6.56 16.05 -62.06
N LEU A 157 -6.54 14.78 -62.49
CA LEU A 157 -5.84 13.71 -61.77
C LEU A 157 -4.34 13.98 -61.64
N ARG A 158 -3.71 14.55 -62.67
CA ARG A 158 -2.30 14.98 -62.59
C ARG A 158 -2.07 16.05 -61.52
N ARG A 159 -2.97 17.02 -61.39
CA ARG A 159 -2.88 18.05 -60.33
C ARG A 159 -3.09 17.46 -58.94
N GLN A 160 -4.02 16.52 -58.80
CA GLN A 160 -4.22 15.81 -57.52
C GLN A 160 -3.00 14.96 -57.17
N LEU A 161 -2.39 14.28 -58.14
CA LEU A 161 -1.18 13.49 -57.93
C LEU A 161 0.00 14.36 -57.45
N THR A 162 0.21 15.54 -58.03
CA THR A 162 1.28 16.46 -57.59
C THR A 162 1.00 17.06 -56.21
N GLN A 163 -0.26 17.33 -55.88
CA GLN A 163 -0.63 17.75 -54.53
C GLN A 163 -0.36 16.63 -53.50
N ASN A 164 -0.80 15.40 -53.79
CA ASN A 164 -0.60 14.25 -52.92
C ASN A 164 0.87 13.89 -52.76
N SER A 165 1.68 13.98 -53.82
CA SER A 165 3.14 13.75 -53.73
C SER A 165 3.82 14.77 -52.81
N SER A 166 3.44 16.05 -52.91
CA SER A 166 3.95 17.10 -52.01
C SER A 166 3.52 16.91 -50.55
N HIS A 167 2.36 16.29 -50.32
CA HIS A 167 1.88 16.00 -48.98
C HIS A 167 2.61 14.80 -48.38
N LEU A 168 2.81 13.73 -49.17
CA LEU A 168 3.60 12.57 -48.76
C LEU A 168 5.04 12.93 -48.41
N GLU A 169 5.66 13.84 -49.16
CA GLU A 169 7.03 14.27 -48.88
C GLU A 169 7.12 15.05 -47.55
N ARG A 170 6.14 15.90 -47.24
CA ARG A 170 6.04 16.57 -45.94
C ARG A 170 5.89 15.57 -44.79
N LEU A 171 4.98 14.62 -44.92
CA LEU A 171 4.78 13.58 -43.90
C LEU A 171 6.03 12.71 -43.70
N ARG A 172 6.81 12.44 -44.75
CA ARG A 172 8.10 11.73 -44.63
C ARG A 172 9.10 12.51 -43.80
N VAL A 173 9.23 13.82 -44.04
CA VAL A 173 10.12 14.70 -43.26
C VAL A 173 9.70 14.71 -41.79
N ASP A 174 8.41 14.83 -41.49
CA ASP A 174 7.89 14.81 -40.12
C ASP A 174 8.18 13.48 -39.41
N VAL A 175 8.04 12.35 -40.12
CA VAL A 175 8.36 11.01 -39.59
C VAL A 175 9.86 10.89 -39.28
N ASP A 176 10.72 11.36 -40.17
CA ASP A 176 12.17 11.29 -39.95
C ASP A 176 12.64 12.24 -38.83
N GLU A 177 12.00 13.39 -38.67
CA GLU A 177 12.23 14.26 -37.52
C GLU A 177 11.77 13.59 -36.20
N ALA A 178 10.59 12.97 -36.19
CA ALA A 178 10.09 12.23 -35.04
C ALA A 178 11.03 11.07 -34.66
N LYS A 179 11.54 10.31 -35.63
CA LYS A 179 12.53 9.24 -35.39
C LYS A 179 13.79 9.78 -34.72
N ARG A 180 14.39 10.86 -35.23
CA ARG A 180 15.57 11.49 -34.63
C ARG A 180 15.31 11.96 -33.19
N ARG A 181 14.12 12.51 -32.92
CA ARG A 181 13.71 12.88 -31.54
C ARG A 181 13.58 11.65 -30.63
N THR A 182 13.06 10.53 -31.13
CA THR A 182 12.99 9.29 -30.32
C THR A 182 14.36 8.69 -30.04
N GLU A 183 15.29 8.74 -31.00
CA GLU A 183 16.66 8.24 -30.82
C GLU A 183 17.44 9.06 -29.78
N THR A 184 17.32 10.39 -29.84
CA THR A 184 17.96 11.30 -28.86
C THR A 184 17.42 11.07 -27.44
N LEU A 185 16.11 10.99 -27.27
CA LEU A 185 15.49 10.68 -25.98
C LEU A 185 15.87 9.27 -25.46
N ALA A 186 16.03 8.29 -26.36
CA ALA A 186 16.48 6.96 -25.98
C ALA A 186 17.92 6.99 -25.43
N LEU A 187 18.82 7.75 -26.06
CA LEU A 187 20.19 7.92 -25.56
C LEU A 187 20.22 8.62 -24.20
N GLU A 188 19.45 9.70 -24.02
CA GLU A 188 19.33 10.39 -22.74
C GLU A 188 18.81 9.47 -21.63
N LYS A 189 17.76 8.69 -21.91
CA LYS A 189 17.24 7.68 -20.98
C LYS A 189 18.33 6.70 -20.54
N THR A 190 19.11 6.16 -21.47
CA THR A 190 20.21 5.24 -21.10
C THR A 190 21.32 5.92 -20.30
N SER A 191 21.56 7.21 -20.51
CA SER A 191 22.52 7.97 -19.71
C SER A 191 22.03 8.12 -18.26
N MET A 192 20.77 8.54 -18.09
CA MET A 192 20.14 8.71 -16.78
C MET A 192 20.04 7.39 -16.01
N GLU A 193 19.75 6.28 -16.69
CA GLU A 193 19.75 4.94 -16.09
C GLU A 193 21.15 4.55 -15.56
N ARG A 194 22.22 4.89 -16.28
CA ARG A 194 23.60 4.64 -15.81
C ARG A 194 23.93 5.49 -14.59
N GLU A 195 23.56 6.77 -14.58
CA GLU A 195 23.76 7.66 -13.43
C GLU A 195 23.01 7.17 -12.19
N LEU A 196 21.77 6.69 -12.35
CA LEU A 196 20.99 6.10 -11.26
C LEU A 196 21.63 4.84 -10.70
N GLU A 197 22.17 3.96 -11.53
CA GLU A 197 22.87 2.75 -11.06
C GLU A 197 24.18 3.10 -10.33
N VAL A 198 24.91 4.12 -10.78
CA VAL A 198 26.10 4.62 -10.06
C VAL A 198 25.70 5.17 -8.69
N GLY A 199 24.69 6.04 -8.63
CA GLY A 199 24.19 6.58 -7.36
C GLY A 199 23.65 5.50 -6.42
N ARG A 200 23.03 4.44 -6.96
CA ARG A 200 22.58 3.28 -6.17
C ARG A 200 23.77 2.54 -5.53
N ARG A 201 24.85 2.32 -6.29
CA ARG A 201 26.07 1.67 -5.78
C ARG A 201 26.78 2.51 -4.71
N GLU A 202 26.80 3.83 -4.87
CA GLU A 202 27.34 4.75 -3.86
C GLU A 202 26.54 4.69 -2.56
N ARG A 203 25.21 4.75 -2.63
CA ARG A 203 24.34 4.60 -1.46
C ARG A 203 24.52 3.28 -0.74
N GLU A 204 24.69 2.18 -1.45
CA GLU A 204 24.96 0.87 -0.82
C GLU A 204 26.33 0.84 -0.13
N LYS A 205 27.37 1.47 -0.71
CA LYS A 205 28.66 1.64 -0.05
C LYS A 205 28.55 2.49 1.22
N GLU A 206 27.80 3.60 1.18
CA GLU A 206 27.55 4.45 2.34
C GLU A 206 26.80 3.69 3.45
N LYS A 207 25.76 2.93 3.11
CA LYS A 207 25.03 2.07 4.06
C LYS A 207 25.94 1.01 4.69
N ALA A 208 26.80 0.37 3.90
CA ALA A 208 27.77 -0.60 4.41
C ALA A 208 28.78 0.09 5.36
N GLY A 209 29.22 1.29 5.03
CA GLY A 209 30.05 2.13 5.89
C GLY A 209 29.37 2.47 7.22
N ALA A 210 28.11 2.92 7.18
CA ALA A 210 27.31 3.25 8.37
C ALA A 210 27.11 2.02 9.27
N ARG A 211 26.80 0.85 8.70
CA ARG A 211 26.69 -0.41 9.46
C ARG A 211 27.99 -0.78 10.16
N ALA A 212 29.14 -0.55 9.50
CA ALA A 212 30.44 -0.81 10.10
C ALA A 212 30.76 0.16 11.24
N THR A 213 30.35 1.43 11.15
CA THR A 213 30.51 2.40 12.25
C THR A 213 29.57 2.09 13.41
N ASP A 214 28.32 1.72 13.15
CA ASP A 214 27.36 1.34 14.18
C ASP A 214 27.83 0.09 14.93
N ALA A 215 28.37 -0.91 14.22
CA ALA A 215 28.92 -2.10 14.85
C ALA A 215 30.15 -1.81 15.74
N LYS A 216 30.91 -0.75 15.43
CA LYS A 216 32.02 -0.28 16.30
C LYS A 216 31.48 0.48 17.50
N LEU A 217 30.47 1.32 17.30
CA LEU A 217 29.81 2.06 18.38
C LEU A 217 29.17 1.10 19.38
N GLN A 218 28.44 0.08 18.92
CA GLN A 218 27.82 -0.90 19.80
C GLN A 218 28.84 -1.64 20.65
N ARG A 219 29.97 -2.08 20.06
CA ARG A 219 31.05 -2.72 20.81
C ARG A 219 31.64 -1.79 21.89
N ALA A 220 31.80 -0.51 21.59
CA ALA A 220 32.30 0.46 22.56
C ALA A 220 31.29 0.73 23.69
N LEU A 221 29.98 0.74 23.38
CA LEU A 221 28.92 0.84 24.38
C LEU A 221 28.90 -0.38 25.29
N ASP A 222 28.94 -1.59 24.74
CA ASP A 222 28.98 -2.84 25.51
C ASP A 222 30.21 -2.88 26.44
N GLU A 223 31.37 -2.43 25.96
CA GLU A 223 32.59 -2.31 26.77
C GLU A 223 32.43 -1.28 27.89
N SER A 224 31.84 -0.11 27.59
CA SER A 224 31.55 0.92 28.59
C SER A 224 30.59 0.42 29.67
N GLU A 225 29.55 -0.33 29.31
CA GLU A 225 28.61 -0.93 30.25
C GLU A 225 29.29 -1.98 31.13
N ARG A 226 30.16 -2.81 30.54
CA ARG A 226 30.95 -3.81 31.28
C ARG A 226 31.84 -3.14 32.33
N LEU A 227 32.57 -2.08 31.94
CA LEU A 227 33.42 -1.31 32.84
C LEU A 227 32.60 -0.61 33.94
N ARG A 228 31.39 -0.12 33.62
CA ARG A 228 30.49 0.46 34.62
C ARG A 228 30.06 -0.59 35.65
N GLY A 229 29.71 -1.78 35.21
CA GLY A 229 29.36 -2.90 36.09
C GLY A 229 30.54 -3.36 36.97
N ASP A 230 31.75 -3.42 36.42
CA ASP A 230 32.97 -3.70 37.19
C ASP A 230 33.21 -2.64 38.28
N LEU A 231 32.98 -1.36 37.96
CA LEU A 231 33.13 -0.24 38.89
C LEU A 231 32.06 -0.25 40.00
N GLU A 232 30.80 -0.55 39.67
CA GLU A 232 29.73 -0.71 40.65
C GLU A 232 30.03 -1.86 41.64
N ARG A 233 30.55 -3.00 41.14
CA ARG A 233 30.99 -4.11 42.00
C ARG A 233 32.13 -3.69 42.93
N ALA A 234 33.18 -3.06 42.38
CA ALA A 234 34.31 -2.59 43.18
C ALA A 234 33.89 -1.58 44.27
N ARG A 235 32.90 -0.71 43.97
CA ARG A 235 32.30 0.18 44.97
C ARG A 235 31.57 -0.58 46.06
N ALA A 236 30.75 -1.58 45.70
CA ALA A 236 30.03 -2.40 46.67
C ALA A 236 31.00 -3.17 47.59
N ASP A 237 32.06 -3.73 47.04
CA ASP A 237 33.11 -4.43 47.80
C ASP A 237 33.83 -3.47 48.76
N ALA A 238 34.16 -2.26 48.30
CA ALA A 238 34.77 -1.22 49.13
C ALA A 238 33.85 -0.77 50.28
N ASP A 239 32.56 -0.58 50.00
CA ASP A 239 31.56 -0.23 51.02
C ASP A 239 31.35 -1.36 52.03
N ALA A 240 31.36 -2.62 51.59
CA ALA A 240 31.30 -3.79 52.46
C ALA A 240 32.52 -3.87 53.38
N ALA A 241 33.73 -3.70 52.82
CA ALA A 241 34.97 -3.65 53.60
C ALA A 241 34.94 -2.50 54.62
N ARG A 242 34.46 -1.32 54.23
CA ARG A 242 34.31 -0.17 55.13
C ARG A 242 33.36 -0.49 56.29
N ARG A 243 32.19 -1.05 56.02
CA ARG A 243 31.24 -1.46 57.08
C ARG A 243 31.85 -2.49 58.03
N GLN A 244 32.63 -3.44 57.51
CA GLN A 244 33.34 -4.42 58.33
C GLN A 244 34.39 -3.74 59.22
N THR A 245 35.17 -2.80 58.69
CA THR A 245 36.13 -2.02 59.50
C THR A 245 35.43 -1.20 60.57
N GLU A 246 34.32 -0.54 60.24
CA GLU A 246 33.51 0.23 61.20
C GLU A 246 32.95 -0.67 62.32
N SER A 247 32.43 -1.86 61.98
CA SER A 247 31.97 -2.85 62.96
C SER A 247 33.10 -3.30 63.90
N LEU A 248 34.24 -3.69 63.34
CA LEU A 248 35.40 -4.11 64.13
C LEU A 248 35.93 -2.98 65.01
N THR A 249 35.94 -1.73 64.54
CA THR A 249 36.36 -0.59 65.37
C THR A 249 35.40 -0.33 66.53
N ASN A 250 34.09 -0.50 66.31
CA ASN A 250 33.08 -0.36 67.36
C ASN A 250 33.17 -1.49 68.39
N GLU A 251 33.40 -2.72 67.93
CA GLU A 251 33.64 -3.87 68.80
C GLU A 251 34.92 -3.71 69.61
N ASN A 252 36.01 -3.26 69.00
CA ASN A 252 37.26 -2.99 69.70
C ASN A 252 37.09 -1.91 70.76
N ARG A 253 36.38 -0.81 70.45
CA ARG A 253 35.99 0.21 71.44
C ARG A 253 35.13 -0.36 72.57
N ARG A 254 34.21 -1.28 72.28
CA ARG A 254 33.39 -1.95 73.29
C ARG A 254 34.24 -2.84 74.19
N LEU A 255 35.15 -3.63 73.61
CA LEU A 255 36.08 -4.48 74.34
C LEU A 255 37.04 -3.65 75.20
N GLU A 256 37.50 -2.50 74.72
CA GLU A 256 38.30 -1.56 75.52
C GLU A 256 37.53 -1.00 76.72
N ARG A 257 36.24 -0.66 76.54
CA ARG A 257 35.37 -0.25 77.67
C ARG A 257 35.19 -1.39 78.66
N GLN A 258 34.88 -2.60 78.20
CA GLN A 258 34.76 -3.78 79.06
C GLN A 258 36.07 -4.08 79.80
N LYS A 259 37.21 -3.97 79.13
CA LYS A 259 38.53 -4.09 79.74
C LYS A 259 38.74 -3.02 80.82
N ALA A 260 38.40 -1.76 80.55
CA ALA A 260 38.50 -0.68 81.52
C ALA A 260 37.58 -0.88 82.72
N GLU A 261 36.35 -1.36 82.49
CA GLU A 261 35.39 -1.74 83.53
C GLU A 261 35.88 -2.93 84.35
N LEU A 262 36.44 -3.97 83.74
CA LEU A 262 37.06 -5.09 84.46
C LEU A 262 38.25 -4.62 85.29
N ILE A 263 39.13 -3.77 84.73
CA ILE A 263 40.27 -3.22 85.48
C ILE A 263 39.76 -2.37 86.65
N SER A 264 38.74 -1.54 86.43
CA SER A 264 38.09 -0.80 87.51
C SER A 264 37.44 -1.74 88.52
N GLY A 265 36.84 -2.84 88.08
CA GLY A 265 36.23 -3.88 88.87
C GLY A 265 37.26 -4.59 89.72
N PHE A 266 38.41 -4.97 89.17
CA PHE A 266 39.55 -5.53 89.90
C PHE A 266 40.16 -4.54 90.87
N LYS A 267 40.31 -3.25 90.51
CA LYS A 267 40.74 -2.21 91.46
C LYS A 267 39.74 -2.04 92.60
N LYS A 268 38.44 -2.06 92.30
CA LYS A 268 37.37 -2.03 93.30
C LYS A 268 37.35 -3.32 94.13
N GLN A 269 37.59 -4.49 93.54
CA GLN A 269 37.70 -5.77 94.23
C GLN A 269 38.96 -5.86 95.08
N MET A 270 40.07 -5.25 94.69
CA MET A 270 41.26 -5.12 95.53
C MET A 270 40.97 -4.23 96.74
N LYS A 271 40.33 -3.07 96.52
CA LYS A 271 39.80 -2.22 97.60
C LYS A 271 38.72 -2.93 98.43
N LEU A 272 37.92 -3.80 97.82
CA LEU A 272 36.91 -4.62 98.48
C LEU A 272 37.54 -5.82 99.18
N ILE A 273 38.70 -6.33 98.77
CA ILE A 273 39.49 -7.30 99.53
C ILE A 273 40.07 -6.60 100.76
N ASP A 274 40.49 -5.35 100.63
CA ASP A 274 40.88 -4.52 101.79
C ASP A 274 39.69 -4.21 102.70
N VAL A 275 38.53 -3.89 102.12
CA VAL A 275 37.30 -3.59 102.85
C VAL A 275 36.62 -4.85 103.39
N LEU A 276 36.66 -6.01 102.73
CA LEU A 276 36.18 -7.34 103.19
C LEU A 276 37.19 -8.00 104.12
N ARG A 277 38.48 -7.69 104.06
CA ARG A 277 39.38 -7.95 105.20
C ARG A 277 38.94 -7.15 106.42
N ARG A 278 38.36 -5.95 106.23
CA ARG A 278 37.75 -5.13 107.30
C ARG A 278 36.27 -5.45 107.57
N GLN A 279 35.55 -6.09 106.65
CA GLN A 279 34.11 -6.36 106.64
C GLN A 279 33.78 -7.86 106.57
N LYS A 280 34.76 -8.76 106.78
CA LYS A 280 34.62 -10.08 107.44
C LYS A 280 34.25 -9.88 108.92
N VAL A 281 33.33 -8.96 109.12
CA VAL A 281 32.70 -8.47 110.32
C VAL A 281 31.21 -8.23 110.03
N VAL A 282 30.76 -7.97 108.78
CA VAL A 282 29.33 -7.71 108.52
C VAL A 282 28.85 -8.13 107.12
N MET A 283 28.27 -9.34 107.08
CA MET A 283 27.05 -9.83 106.40
C MET A 283 26.56 -9.33 105.02
N CYS A 284 26.10 -10.35 104.27
CA CYS A 284 25.47 -10.44 102.94
C CYS A 284 24.10 -9.74 102.74
N ASN A 285 23.74 -9.36 101.49
CA ASN A 285 22.78 -10.06 100.58
C ASN A 285 22.06 -9.16 99.53
N SER A 286 21.95 -9.69 98.30
CA SER A 286 20.86 -9.57 97.26
C SER A 286 20.54 -8.20 96.64
N GLY A 287 20.34 -7.99 95.33
CA GLY A 287 20.02 -8.87 94.20
C GLY A 287 18.73 -8.36 93.50
N VAL A 288 18.87 -7.71 92.33
CA VAL A 288 17.79 -7.13 91.49
C VAL A 288 17.60 -7.98 90.22
N GLY A 289 16.40 -8.01 89.62
CA GLY A 289 16.23 -8.44 88.23
C GLY A 289 14.80 -8.32 87.66
N ASP A 290 14.65 -7.45 86.66
CA ASP A 290 13.53 -7.33 85.68
C ASP A 290 13.85 -8.11 84.39
N THR A 291 12.83 -8.50 83.59
CA THR A 291 12.94 -8.68 82.12
C THR A 291 11.57 -8.59 81.37
N PRO A 292 11.56 -8.34 80.03
CA PRO A 292 10.50 -7.61 79.31
C PRO A 292 9.73 -8.42 78.22
N THR A 293 8.78 -7.72 77.58
CA THR A 293 7.79 -8.15 76.56
C THR A 293 8.28 -8.08 75.10
N VAL A 294 7.74 -8.95 74.24
CA VAL A 294 8.00 -9.05 72.78
C VAL A 294 6.71 -8.77 71.98
N ASP A 295 6.83 -8.02 70.88
CA ASP A 295 5.75 -7.50 70.03
C ASP A 295 5.52 -8.38 68.78
N HIS A 296 4.29 -8.86 68.57
CA HIS A 296 3.89 -9.84 67.54
C HIS A 296 2.92 -9.23 66.52
N LEU A 297 3.40 -8.59 65.44
CA LEU A 297 2.52 -8.10 64.37
C LEU A 297 3.05 -8.26 62.93
N SER A 298 4.10 -9.05 62.71
CA SER A 298 4.72 -9.25 61.39
C SER A 298 4.43 -10.59 60.71
N SER A 299 3.47 -11.39 61.20
CA SER A 299 3.33 -12.81 60.82
C SER A 299 2.00 -13.23 60.18
N LEU A 300 1.33 -12.38 59.38
CA LEU A 300 0.13 -12.81 58.63
C LEU A 300 0.44 -13.09 57.15
N PRO A 301 0.07 -14.27 56.62
CA PRO A 301 0.26 -14.59 55.20
C PRO A 301 -0.73 -13.81 54.32
N PRO A 302 -0.29 -13.31 53.16
CA PRO A 302 -1.19 -12.63 52.23
C PRO A 302 -2.21 -13.58 51.59
N PRO A 303 -3.41 -13.10 51.21
CA PRO A 303 -4.45 -13.91 50.60
C PRO A 303 -4.04 -14.48 49.22
N PRO A 304 -4.54 -15.68 48.83
CA PRO A 304 -4.13 -16.41 47.63
C PRO A 304 -4.65 -15.82 46.30
N HIS A 305 -5.65 -14.94 46.35
CA HIS A 305 -6.25 -14.27 45.19
C HIS A 305 -6.37 -12.77 45.44
N PRO A 306 -6.39 -11.94 44.39
CA PRO A 306 -6.73 -10.53 44.54
C PRO A 306 -8.13 -10.40 45.14
N PRO A 307 -8.37 -9.31 45.90
CA PRO A 307 -9.71 -9.00 46.39
C PRO A 307 -10.67 -8.83 45.20
N GLY A 308 -11.96 -9.13 45.40
CA GLY A 308 -12.99 -8.95 44.38
C GLY A 308 -13.56 -10.24 43.78
N LYS A 309 -14.59 -10.08 42.94
CA LYS A 309 -15.28 -11.17 42.25
C LYS A 309 -14.64 -11.40 40.89
N LEU A 310 -14.33 -12.66 40.55
CA LEU A 310 -13.85 -13.01 39.21
C LEU A 310 -14.94 -12.70 38.17
N VAL A 311 -14.64 -11.81 37.23
CA VAL A 311 -15.55 -11.41 36.14
C VAL A 311 -15.30 -12.28 34.91
N ARG A 312 -14.03 -12.41 34.53
CA ARG A 312 -13.64 -13.12 33.30
C ARG A 312 -12.28 -13.76 33.46
N GLN A 313 -12.11 -14.93 32.86
CA GLN A 313 -10.82 -15.57 32.69
C GLN A 313 -10.52 -15.72 31.22
N GLY A 314 -9.48 -15.01 30.75
CA GLY A 314 -8.98 -15.12 29.38
C GLY A 314 -7.82 -16.10 29.26
N ALA A 315 -7.25 -16.16 28.06
CA ALA A 315 -6.05 -16.95 27.81
C ALA A 315 -4.82 -16.37 28.52
N GLU A 316 -4.75 -15.08 28.82
CA GLU A 316 -3.54 -14.46 29.39
C GLU A 316 -3.69 -13.98 30.84
N ALA A 317 -4.91 -13.68 31.28
CA ALA A 317 -5.15 -13.07 32.58
C ALA A 317 -6.52 -13.44 33.15
N ARG A 318 -6.63 -13.31 34.47
CA ARG A 318 -7.90 -13.29 35.21
C ARG A 318 -8.25 -11.85 35.56
N ILE A 319 -9.52 -11.52 35.42
CA ILE A 319 -10.05 -10.17 35.64
C ILE A 319 -10.99 -10.24 36.84
N TYR A 320 -10.68 -9.49 37.88
CA TYR A 320 -11.47 -9.41 39.10
C TYR A 320 -12.09 -8.02 39.24
N ALA A 321 -13.39 -7.95 39.52
CA ALA A 321 -14.08 -6.71 39.86
C ALA A 321 -14.05 -6.49 41.36
N VAL A 322 -13.60 -5.31 41.75
CA VAL A 322 -13.49 -4.84 43.11
C VAL A 322 -14.43 -3.63 43.24
N PRO A 323 -15.46 -3.72 44.10
CA PRO A 323 -16.39 -2.61 44.29
C PRO A 323 -15.69 -1.40 44.93
N ASP A 324 -16.38 -0.27 44.90
CA ASP A 324 -15.98 0.93 45.63
C ASP A 324 -15.79 0.65 47.13
N GLY A 325 -15.02 1.51 47.79
CA GLY A 325 -14.66 1.39 49.21
C GLY A 325 -13.46 0.48 49.50
N HIS A 326 -12.94 -0.27 48.52
CA HIS A 326 -11.82 -1.18 48.75
C HIS A 326 -10.44 -0.48 48.78
N LEU A 327 -10.25 0.55 47.95
CA LEU A 327 -9.04 1.36 47.95
C LEU A 327 -9.19 2.49 48.97
N SER A 328 -8.44 2.42 50.08
CA SER A 328 -8.50 3.43 51.14
C SER A 328 -8.14 4.84 50.68
N SER A 329 -7.28 4.97 49.66
CA SER A 329 -6.93 6.25 49.04
C SER A 329 -7.98 6.79 48.06
N LEU A 330 -8.84 5.93 47.50
CA LEU A 330 -9.86 6.26 46.50
C LEU A 330 -11.15 5.47 46.78
N PRO A 331 -11.86 5.78 47.89
CA PRO A 331 -12.98 4.96 48.35
C PRO A 331 -14.21 5.04 47.46
N GLN A 332 -14.29 5.96 46.50
CA GLN A 332 -15.43 6.09 45.58
C GLN A 332 -15.17 5.42 44.22
N VAL A 333 -14.01 4.79 44.03
CA VAL A 333 -13.61 4.24 42.74
C VAL A 333 -13.73 2.72 42.75
N SER A 334 -14.61 2.19 41.90
CA SER A 334 -14.62 0.78 41.52
C SER A 334 -13.39 0.45 40.67
N CYS A 335 -12.83 -0.74 40.84
CA CYS A 335 -11.62 -1.12 40.13
C CYS A 335 -11.63 -2.54 39.58
N ILE A 336 -10.89 -2.72 38.50
CA ILE A 336 -10.62 -3.99 37.84
C ILE A 336 -9.18 -4.40 38.14
N VAL A 337 -8.99 -5.59 38.69
CA VAL A 337 -7.68 -6.20 38.88
C VAL A 337 -7.44 -7.22 37.77
N LYS A 338 -6.49 -6.91 36.88
CA LYS A 338 -5.99 -7.82 35.84
C LYS A 338 -4.77 -8.56 36.36
N GLU A 339 -4.94 -9.83 36.69
CA GLU A 339 -3.88 -10.73 37.16
C GLU A 339 -3.41 -11.66 36.04
N ARG A 340 -2.14 -11.54 35.61
CA ARG A 340 -1.54 -12.45 34.62
C ARG A 340 -1.04 -13.71 35.31
N PHE A 341 -1.59 -14.86 34.92
CA PHE A 341 -1.19 -16.15 35.49
C PHE A 341 0.05 -16.74 34.78
N VAL A 342 0.80 -17.57 35.49
CA VAL A 342 2.01 -18.23 34.97
C VAL A 342 1.62 -19.25 33.90
N LYS A 343 2.26 -19.19 32.73
CA LYS A 343 2.11 -20.21 31.68
C LYS A 343 3.07 -21.36 31.90
N THR A 344 2.56 -22.49 32.37
CA THR A 344 3.35 -23.68 32.72
C THR A 344 4.06 -24.35 31.54
N TYR A 345 3.63 -24.08 30.30
CA TYR A 345 4.30 -24.57 29.09
C TYR A 345 5.56 -23.76 28.71
N ARG A 346 5.77 -22.57 29.32
CA ARG A 346 6.95 -21.73 29.07
C ARG A 346 7.99 -22.01 30.15
N HIS A 347 9.28 -21.89 29.80
CA HIS A 347 10.35 -21.92 30.79
C HIS A 347 10.12 -20.82 31.85
N PRO A 348 10.22 -21.10 33.16
CA PRO A 348 9.87 -20.14 34.21
C PRO A 348 10.55 -18.77 34.09
N ALA A 349 11.84 -18.75 33.73
CA ALA A 349 12.59 -17.52 33.51
C ALA A 349 12.07 -16.71 32.29
N LEU A 350 11.70 -17.41 31.21
CA LEU A 350 11.14 -16.78 30.01
C LEU A 350 9.75 -16.21 30.30
N ASP A 351 8.90 -16.97 31.01
CA ASP A 351 7.57 -16.52 31.39
C ASP A 351 7.62 -15.30 32.32
N ALA A 352 8.52 -15.30 33.31
CA ALA A 352 8.74 -14.16 34.19
C ALA A 352 9.19 -12.92 33.40
N SER A 353 10.15 -13.09 32.48
CA SER A 353 10.64 -12.01 31.62
C SER A 353 9.53 -11.43 30.73
N LEU A 354 8.82 -12.29 29.99
CA LEU A 354 7.73 -11.88 29.09
C LEU A 354 6.57 -11.23 29.85
N SER A 355 6.16 -11.79 30.98
CA SER A 355 5.08 -11.23 31.79
C SER A 355 5.46 -9.85 32.33
N LEU A 356 6.71 -9.68 32.78
CA LEU A 356 7.20 -8.39 33.27
C LEU A 356 7.28 -7.36 32.15
N GLN A 357 7.78 -7.76 30.96
CA GLN A 357 7.84 -6.89 29.79
C GLN A 357 6.45 -6.41 29.38
N ARG A 358 5.47 -7.33 29.24
CA ARG A 358 4.10 -6.98 28.86
C ARG A 358 3.40 -6.10 29.89
N MET A 359 3.55 -6.39 31.18
CA MET A 359 2.98 -5.53 32.24
C MET A 359 3.57 -4.13 32.24
N ARG A 360 4.89 -4.00 32.03
CA ARG A 360 5.55 -2.70 31.92
C ARG A 360 5.08 -1.93 30.68
N ALA A 361 4.95 -2.61 29.54
CA ALA A 361 4.45 -2.03 28.31
C ALA A 361 3.02 -1.51 28.50
N GLU A 362 2.13 -2.36 29.02
CA GLU A 362 0.72 -2.06 29.27
C GLU A 362 0.57 -0.87 30.24
N ALA A 363 1.26 -0.90 31.38
CA ALA A 363 1.21 0.19 32.37
C ALA A 363 1.73 1.52 31.79
N ARG A 364 2.85 1.50 31.07
CA ARG A 364 3.43 2.72 30.46
C ARG A 364 2.50 3.28 29.38
N GLN A 365 1.91 2.42 28.56
CA GLN A 365 1.04 2.87 27.49
C GLN A 365 -0.30 3.37 27.96
N LEU A 366 -0.89 2.78 29.01
CA LEU A 366 -2.08 3.37 29.63
C LEU A 366 -1.83 4.81 30.12
N VAL A 367 -0.71 5.04 30.81
CA VAL A 367 -0.34 6.39 31.27
C VAL A 367 -0.10 7.33 30.08
N LYS A 368 0.61 6.88 29.06
CA LYS A 368 0.91 7.70 27.88
C LYS A 368 -0.34 8.04 27.07
N CYS A 369 -1.20 7.06 26.81
CA CYS A 369 -2.48 7.26 26.14
C CYS A 369 -3.32 8.29 26.88
N ARG A 370 -3.40 8.20 28.21
CA ARG A 370 -4.13 9.17 29.03
C ARG A 370 -3.53 10.59 28.95
N GLN A 371 -2.20 10.72 28.93
CA GLN A 371 -1.54 12.02 28.71
C GLN A 371 -1.82 12.63 27.33
N LEU A 372 -2.03 11.79 26.32
CA LEU A 372 -2.42 12.22 24.96
C LEU A 372 -3.94 12.48 24.86
N GLY A 373 -4.69 12.32 25.95
CA GLY A 373 -6.14 12.45 25.99
C GLY A 373 -6.86 11.35 25.21
N LEU A 374 -6.25 10.16 25.07
CA LEU A 374 -6.95 8.97 24.61
C LEU A 374 -7.75 8.38 25.78
N PRO A 375 -9.01 7.98 25.55
CA PRO A 375 -9.84 7.37 26.57
C PRO A 375 -9.35 5.95 26.87
N VAL A 376 -8.72 5.79 28.04
CA VAL A 376 -8.23 4.53 28.57
C VAL A 376 -8.50 4.48 30.08
N PRO A 377 -8.70 3.30 30.69
CA PRO A 377 -8.87 3.17 32.13
C PRO A 377 -7.69 3.78 32.89
N ALA A 378 -7.96 4.52 33.97
CA ALA A 378 -6.90 5.01 34.83
C ALA A 378 -6.13 3.84 35.47
N LEU A 379 -4.80 3.91 35.44
CA LEU A 379 -3.94 2.97 36.15
C LEU A 379 -3.83 3.38 37.62
N LEU A 380 -4.40 2.59 38.51
CA LEU A 380 -4.51 2.89 39.95
C LEU A 380 -3.31 2.34 40.74
N LEU A 381 -2.91 1.09 40.47
CA LEU A 381 -1.82 0.41 41.16
C LEU A 381 -1.18 -0.63 40.25
N VAL A 382 0.15 -0.76 40.34
CA VAL A 382 0.92 -1.80 39.65
C VAL A 382 1.63 -2.66 40.67
N ASN A 383 1.29 -3.96 40.72
CA ASN A 383 1.95 -4.93 41.58
C ASN A 383 2.70 -5.97 40.73
N MET A 384 3.98 -5.70 40.47
CA MET A 384 4.83 -6.58 39.66
C MET A 384 5.08 -7.93 40.31
N ALA A 385 5.14 -8.00 41.64
CA ALA A 385 5.40 -9.25 42.37
C ALA A 385 4.26 -10.25 42.21
N ARG A 386 3.01 -9.75 42.18
CA ARG A 386 1.80 -10.57 41.99
C ARG A 386 1.31 -10.62 40.54
N ARG A 387 2.00 -9.93 39.63
CA ARG A 387 1.60 -9.80 38.22
C ARG A 387 0.20 -9.18 38.04
N GLN A 388 -0.10 -8.15 38.82
CA GLN A 388 -1.42 -7.50 38.88
C GLN A 388 -1.35 -6.05 38.42
N LEU A 389 -2.28 -5.67 37.55
CA LEU A 389 -2.59 -4.28 37.20
C LEU A 389 -3.97 -3.93 37.74
N TRP A 390 -4.05 -2.85 38.50
CA TRP A 390 -5.30 -2.33 39.04
C TRP A 390 -5.71 -1.12 38.20
N LEU A 391 -6.89 -1.21 37.62
CA LEU A 391 -7.42 -0.26 36.65
C LEU A 391 -8.76 0.27 37.15
N GLU A 392 -9.11 1.49 36.72
CA GLU A 392 -10.47 2.02 36.81
C GLU A 392 -11.47 1.08 36.14
N ASP A 393 -12.62 0.84 36.77
CA ASP A 393 -13.71 0.07 36.17
C ASP A 393 -14.60 0.95 35.27
N VAL A 394 -14.17 1.10 34.01
CA VAL A 394 -14.89 1.90 33.00
C VAL A 394 -16.21 1.27 32.53
N CYS A 395 -16.50 0.02 32.91
CA CYS A 395 -17.75 -0.64 32.54
C CYS A 395 -18.89 -0.41 33.53
N THR A 396 -18.61 0.19 34.69
CA THR A 396 -19.64 0.48 35.69
C THR A 396 -20.31 1.84 35.47
N PRO A 397 -21.65 1.95 35.56
CA PRO A 397 -22.64 0.88 35.77
C PRO A 397 -23.04 0.12 34.48
N HIS A 398 -22.84 0.72 33.29
CA HIS A 398 -23.33 0.17 32.03
C HIS A 398 -22.25 0.17 30.95
N GLY A 399 -21.56 -0.95 30.77
CA GLY A 399 -20.54 -1.10 29.73
C GLY A 399 -20.47 -2.50 29.14
N MET A 400 -20.04 -2.59 27.89
CA MET A 400 -19.83 -3.85 27.17
C MET A 400 -18.71 -3.71 26.13
N SER A 401 -18.30 -4.81 25.50
CA SER A 401 -17.34 -4.72 24.38
C SER A 401 -18.00 -4.13 23.13
N LEU A 402 -17.22 -3.52 22.25
CA LEU A 402 -17.71 -3.02 20.96
C LEU A 402 -18.37 -4.13 20.15
N GLY A 403 -17.81 -5.34 20.17
CA GLY A 403 -18.40 -6.49 19.49
C GLY A 403 -19.78 -6.86 20.04
N ASP A 404 -19.98 -6.80 21.37
CA ASP A 404 -21.28 -7.02 21.99
C ASP A 404 -22.27 -5.89 21.68
N TRP A 405 -21.80 -4.65 21.65
CA TRP A 405 -22.62 -3.48 21.32
C TRP A 405 -23.13 -3.55 19.87
N LEU A 406 -22.26 -3.90 18.92
CA LEU A 406 -22.63 -4.06 17.51
C LEU A 406 -23.64 -5.20 17.35
N ARG A 407 -23.43 -6.35 18.01
CA ARG A 407 -24.41 -7.44 18.01
C ARG A 407 -25.75 -7.00 18.60
N ALA A 408 -25.75 -6.31 19.74
CA ALA A 408 -26.96 -5.82 20.37
C ALA A 408 -27.76 -4.83 19.49
N LEU A 409 -27.08 -3.96 18.74
CA LEU A 409 -27.71 -3.04 17.78
C LEU A 409 -28.30 -3.79 16.58
N LEU A 410 -27.56 -4.77 16.04
CA LEU A 410 -28.02 -5.53 14.89
C LEU A 410 -29.19 -6.46 15.24
N ASP A 411 -29.19 -7.03 16.45
CA ASP A 411 -30.21 -7.95 16.97
C ASP A 411 -31.49 -7.27 17.48
N THR A 412 -31.44 -5.97 17.78
CA THR A 412 -32.60 -5.31 18.35
C THR A 412 -33.71 -5.09 17.31
N THR A 413 -34.95 -5.27 17.74
CA THR A 413 -36.16 -4.91 16.98
C THR A 413 -36.75 -3.57 17.43
N ALA A 414 -36.18 -2.95 18.48
CA ALA A 414 -36.67 -1.69 19.02
C ALA A 414 -36.28 -0.46 18.17
N VAL A 415 -35.28 -0.63 17.29
CA VAL A 415 -34.77 0.41 16.38
C VAL A 415 -35.07 -0.04 14.96
N ASP A 416 -35.58 0.87 14.16
CA ASP A 416 -35.86 0.65 12.74
C ASP A 416 -34.58 0.61 11.90
N ALA A 417 -34.73 0.25 10.62
CA ALA A 417 -33.65 0.18 9.64
C ALA A 417 -32.82 1.48 9.57
N LEU A 418 -33.50 2.62 9.54
CA LEU A 418 -32.86 3.93 9.42
C LEU A 418 -32.08 4.30 10.69
N GLY A 419 -32.67 4.10 11.87
CA GLY A 419 -32.00 4.35 13.13
C GLY A 419 -30.79 3.44 13.34
N LYS A 420 -30.87 2.17 12.94
CA LYS A 420 -29.72 1.25 12.98
C LYS A 420 -28.56 1.78 12.15
N GLN A 421 -28.82 2.23 10.92
CA GLN A 421 -27.79 2.81 10.06
C GLN A 421 -27.18 4.07 10.69
N GLU A 422 -28.00 4.97 11.22
CA GLU A 422 -27.50 6.19 11.88
C GLU A 422 -26.59 5.89 13.07
N HIS A 423 -26.95 4.90 13.90
CA HIS A 423 -26.12 4.48 15.03
C HIS A 423 -24.81 3.83 14.60
N LEU A 424 -24.82 3.05 13.51
CA LEU A 424 -23.62 2.46 12.92
C LEU A 424 -22.70 3.55 12.35
N ASP A 425 -23.22 4.49 11.58
CA ASP A 425 -22.45 5.60 11.01
C ASP A 425 -21.81 6.45 12.11
N ARG A 426 -22.56 6.75 13.18
CA ARG A 426 -22.06 7.49 14.33
C ARG A 426 -20.95 6.73 15.07
N MET A 427 -21.10 5.41 15.20
CA MET A 427 -20.07 4.55 15.80
C MET A 427 -18.81 4.49 14.95
N ALA A 428 -18.94 4.29 13.63
CA ALA A 428 -17.83 4.31 12.69
C ALA A 428 -17.08 5.65 12.73
N LEU A 429 -17.80 6.76 12.81
CA LEU A 429 -17.23 8.10 12.96
C LEU A 429 -16.42 8.25 14.25
N LYS A 430 -17.02 7.95 15.41
CA LYS A 430 -16.34 8.06 16.71
C LYS A 430 -15.13 7.14 16.82
N LEU A 431 -15.25 5.91 16.32
CA LEU A 431 -14.17 4.93 16.34
C LEU A 431 -13.04 5.33 15.39
N GLY A 432 -13.36 5.78 14.18
CA GLY A 432 -12.39 6.30 13.21
C GLY A 432 -11.58 7.47 13.79
N GLN A 433 -12.25 8.42 14.44
CA GLN A 433 -11.59 9.55 15.13
C GLN A 433 -10.68 9.09 16.29
N LEU A 434 -11.14 8.14 17.11
CA LEU A 434 -10.36 7.59 18.21
C LEU A 434 -9.07 6.90 17.72
N LEU A 435 -9.18 6.05 16.71
CA LEU A 435 -8.03 5.35 16.13
C LEU A 435 -7.10 6.30 15.40
N ALA A 436 -7.63 7.29 14.69
CA ALA A 436 -6.84 8.34 14.05
C ALA A 436 -6.00 9.09 15.09
N LYS A 437 -6.60 9.48 16.21
CA LYS A 437 -5.87 10.11 17.33
C LYS A 437 -4.77 9.20 17.90
N MET A 438 -5.04 7.91 18.04
CA MET A 438 -4.05 6.94 18.55
C MET A 438 -2.84 6.84 17.61
N HIS A 439 -3.08 6.52 16.34
CA HIS A 439 -2.03 6.32 15.35
C HIS A 439 -1.32 7.64 14.98
N ALA A 440 -2.03 8.76 14.90
CA ALA A 440 -1.44 10.08 14.70
C ALA A 440 -0.59 10.55 15.89
N ASN A 441 -0.65 9.90 17.06
CA ASN A 441 0.30 10.13 18.15
C ASN A 441 1.39 9.05 18.25
N ASN A 442 1.55 8.23 17.20
CA ASN A 442 2.49 7.10 17.09
C ASN A 442 2.30 6.05 18.20
N VAL A 443 1.06 5.86 18.66
CA VAL A 443 0.70 4.76 19.56
C VAL A 443 0.14 3.63 18.71
N ILE A 444 0.73 2.44 18.84
CA ILE A 444 0.29 1.22 18.17
C ILE A 444 -0.18 0.26 19.26
N HIS A 445 -1.37 -0.30 19.09
CA HIS A 445 -2.00 -1.18 20.06
C HIS A 445 -1.38 -2.58 20.04
N GLY A 446 -1.15 -3.15 18.85
CA GLY A 446 -0.55 -4.47 18.61
C GLY A 446 -1.50 -5.66 18.79
N ASP A 447 -2.76 -5.42 19.17
CA ASP A 447 -3.81 -6.44 19.33
C ASP A 447 -5.21 -5.78 19.25
N LEU A 448 -5.41 -4.95 18.24
CA LEU A 448 -6.61 -4.12 18.13
C LEU A 448 -7.81 -4.96 17.66
N THR A 449 -8.62 -5.46 18.59
CA THR A 449 -9.83 -6.26 18.32
C THR A 449 -11.08 -5.60 18.89
N THR A 450 -12.27 -6.03 18.43
CA THR A 450 -13.56 -5.55 18.94
C THR A 450 -13.80 -5.87 20.43
N ALA A 451 -13.07 -6.83 20.99
CA ALA A 451 -13.11 -7.17 22.42
C ALA A 451 -12.23 -6.25 23.29
N ASN A 452 -11.26 -5.57 22.67
CA ASN A 452 -10.33 -4.66 23.34
C ASN A 452 -10.78 -3.18 23.25
N ILE A 453 -11.99 -2.95 22.74
CA ILE A 453 -12.66 -1.65 22.75
C ILE A 453 -13.91 -1.81 23.61
N LEU A 454 -14.02 -1.00 24.66
CA LEU A 454 -15.18 -0.97 25.55
C LEU A 454 -16.07 0.22 25.20
N VAL A 455 -17.39 0.00 25.29
CA VAL A 455 -18.43 1.00 25.10
C VAL A 455 -19.14 1.18 26.43
N GLN A 456 -18.92 2.33 27.08
CA GLN A 456 -19.63 2.73 28.29
C GLN A 456 -20.81 3.62 27.90
N MET A 457 -22.00 3.29 28.37
CA MET A 457 -23.23 4.03 28.08
C MET A 457 -23.66 4.78 29.33
N ASP A 458 -24.16 5.99 29.15
CA ASP A 458 -24.58 6.83 30.29
C ASP A 458 -25.91 6.33 30.87
N ASP A 459 -26.78 5.79 30.01
CA ASP A 459 -28.13 5.33 30.33
C ASP A 459 -28.44 4.03 29.55
N PRO A 460 -28.91 2.95 30.22
CA PRO A 460 -29.25 1.70 29.58
C PRO A 460 -30.44 1.80 28.61
N GLU A 461 -31.36 2.76 28.81
CA GLU A 461 -32.49 2.98 27.89
C GLU A 461 -32.02 3.61 26.57
N ASN A 462 -31.02 4.49 26.64
CA ASN A 462 -30.44 5.20 25.49
C ASN A 462 -29.07 4.64 25.06
N LYS A 463 -28.89 3.33 25.20
CA LYS A 463 -27.62 2.60 24.97
C LYS A 463 -26.95 2.80 23.61
N PHE A 464 -27.67 3.27 22.60
CA PHE A 464 -27.12 3.48 21.25
C PHE A 464 -26.84 4.95 20.91
N SER A 465 -27.27 5.89 21.75
CA SER A 465 -27.19 7.33 21.46
C SER A 465 -26.01 8.00 22.17
N ASN A 466 -25.87 7.76 23.47
CA ASN A 466 -24.86 8.39 24.32
C ASN A 466 -23.92 7.33 24.90
N TYR A 467 -22.69 7.31 24.40
CA TYR A 467 -21.67 6.39 24.83
C TYR A 467 -20.26 6.96 24.65
N HIS A 468 -19.36 6.40 25.46
CA HIS A 468 -17.94 6.67 25.53
C HIS A 468 -17.16 5.41 25.15
N LEU A 469 -16.14 5.57 24.32
CA LEU A 469 -15.27 4.48 23.88
C LEU A 469 -14.00 4.47 24.72
N TYR A 470 -13.57 3.30 25.18
CA TYR A 470 -12.30 3.12 25.90
C TYR A 470 -11.46 2.03 25.25
N LEU A 471 -10.18 2.30 25.05
CA LEU A 471 -9.21 1.29 24.61
C LEU A 471 -8.62 0.56 25.82
N ILE A 472 -8.53 -0.76 25.74
CA ILE A 472 -7.98 -1.62 26.79
C ILE A 472 -6.98 -2.63 26.23
N ASP A 473 -6.15 -3.20 27.12
CA ASP A 473 -5.17 -4.25 26.79
C ASP A 473 -4.03 -3.85 25.83
N PHE A 474 -3.20 -2.90 26.28
CA PHE A 474 -1.93 -2.54 25.63
C PHE A 474 -0.79 -3.54 25.94
N GLY A 475 -1.10 -4.84 26.09
CA GLY A 475 -0.11 -5.86 26.47
C GLY A 475 0.96 -6.12 25.40
N LEU A 476 0.66 -5.83 24.14
CA LEU A 476 1.53 -6.01 22.96
C LEU A 476 1.88 -4.70 22.25
N SER A 477 1.50 -3.57 22.85
CA SER A 477 1.70 -2.25 22.26
C SER A 477 3.19 -1.91 22.10
N SER A 478 3.52 -1.29 20.97
CA SER A 478 4.83 -0.72 20.68
C SER A 478 4.75 0.82 20.68
N ILE A 479 5.90 1.46 20.93
CA ILE A 479 6.08 2.89 20.65
C ILE A 479 7.18 2.97 19.60
N ASN A 480 6.79 3.28 18.37
CA ASN A 480 7.77 3.47 17.32
C ASN A 480 8.05 4.96 17.14
N HIS A 481 9.33 5.30 17.25
CA HIS A 481 9.81 6.58 16.74
C HIS A 481 9.96 6.45 15.22
N ARG A 482 9.63 7.52 14.49
CA ARG A 482 9.56 7.58 13.01
C ARG A 482 10.88 7.39 12.27
N THR A 483 11.87 6.76 12.88
CA THR A 483 13.20 6.55 12.30
C THR A 483 13.18 5.68 11.03
N ALA A 484 12.10 4.94 10.76
CA ALA A 484 11.81 4.33 9.47
C ALA A 484 10.32 4.44 9.13
N ALA A 485 9.94 5.37 8.24
CA ALA A 485 8.54 5.62 7.85
C ALA A 485 7.81 4.34 7.41
N ASN A 486 8.44 3.52 6.56
CA ASN A 486 7.83 2.27 6.07
C ASN A 486 7.52 1.25 7.18
N PHE A 487 8.29 1.23 8.27
CA PHE A 487 8.06 0.30 9.38
C PHE A 487 6.89 0.75 10.26
N HIS A 488 6.76 2.06 10.45
CA HIS A 488 5.63 2.63 11.19
C HIS A 488 4.31 2.41 10.44
N ASP A 489 4.29 2.65 9.13
CA ASP A 489 3.09 2.49 8.31
C ASP A 489 2.62 1.03 8.28
N GLU A 490 3.54 0.06 8.25
CA GLU A 490 3.22 -1.38 8.32
C GLU A 490 2.59 -1.76 9.66
N GLU A 491 3.15 -1.33 10.80
CA GLU A 491 2.56 -1.69 12.10
C GLU A 491 1.17 -1.07 12.31
N VAL A 492 0.96 0.17 11.86
CA VAL A 492 -0.37 0.81 11.89
C VAL A 492 -1.35 0.07 10.97
N ALA A 493 -0.90 -0.31 9.77
CA ALA A 493 -1.70 -1.09 8.83
C ALA A 493 -2.08 -2.46 9.40
N VAL A 494 -1.15 -3.13 10.11
CA VAL A 494 -1.43 -4.41 10.78
C VAL A 494 -2.49 -4.24 11.87
N ASP A 495 -2.44 -3.18 12.68
CA ASP A 495 -3.48 -2.92 13.69
C ASP A 495 -4.87 -2.75 13.07
N LEU A 496 -4.98 -1.94 12.00
CA LEU A 496 -6.24 -1.74 11.27
C LEU A 496 -6.73 -3.04 10.63
N TYR A 497 -5.82 -3.84 10.06
CA TYR A 497 -6.14 -5.13 9.48
C TYR A 497 -6.63 -6.15 10.53
N VAL A 498 -6.01 -6.19 11.72
CA VAL A 498 -6.47 -7.06 12.82
C VAL A 498 -7.90 -6.69 13.24
N LEU A 499 -8.22 -5.38 13.29
CA LEU A 499 -9.58 -4.92 13.60
C LEU A 499 -10.59 -5.31 12.50
N GLU A 500 -10.24 -5.13 11.23
CA GLU A 500 -11.06 -5.57 10.09
C GLU A 500 -11.38 -7.07 10.21
N ARG A 501 -10.35 -7.91 10.44
CA ARG A 501 -10.52 -9.35 10.61
C ARG A 501 -11.33 -9.70 11.84
N ALA A 502 -11.19 -8.95 12.94
CA ALA A 502 -12.00 -9.15 14.14
C ALA A 502 -13.48 -8.81 13.89
N LEU A 503 -13.78 -7.76 13.13
CA LEU A 503 -15.14 -7.40 12.73
C LEU A 503 -15.75 -8.51 11.87
N ILE A 504 -15.07 -8.91 10.79
CA ILE A 504 -15.53 -9.97 9.86
C ILE A 504 -15.70 -11.31 10.60
N SER A 505 -14.82 -11.63 11.55
CA SER A 505 -14.91 -12.89 12.30
C SER A 505 -16.00 -12.89 13.37
N SER A 506 -16.39 -11.73 13.91
CA SER A 506 -17.29 -11.65 15.07
C SER A 506 -18.72 -11.23 14.72
N LEU A 507 -18.94 -10.69 13.52
CA LEU A 507 -20.22 -10.16 13.06
C LEU A 507 -20.60 -10.82 11.73
N ALA A 508 -21.88 -11.22 11.60
CA ALA A 508 -22.43 -11.75 10.36
C ALA A 508 -23.04 -10.63 9.51
N THR A 509 -22.97 -10.76 8.19
CA THR A 509 -23.72 -9.93 7.25
C THR A 509 -25.22 -10.10 7.45
N ARG A 510 -25.97 -8.99 7.44
CA ARG A 510 -27.42 -8.97 7.60
C ARG A 510 -28.08 -8.18 6.49
N THR A 511 -29.09 -8.76 5.88
CA THR A 511 -29.93 -8.12 4.88
C THR A 511 -31.37 -8.32 5.30
N ASP A 512 -32.11 -7.23 5.49
CA ASP A 512 -33.54 -7.32 5.73
C ASP A 512 -34.25 -7.52 4.37
N ASP A 513 -34.63 -8.77 4.07
CA ASP A 513 -35.33 -9.16 2.84
C ASP A 513 -36.86 -8.99 2.91
N VAL A 514 -37.35 -8.16 3.83
CA VAL A 514 -38.79 -7.92 3.98
C VAL A 514 -39.24 -6.87 2.95
N SER A 515 -40.27 -7.23 2.19
CA SER A 515 -40.73 -6.63 0.92
C SER A 515 -41.29 -5.20 0.97
N GLU A 516 -41.02 -4.41 2.01
CA GLU A 516 -41.42 -3.00 2.08
C GLU A 516 -40.22 -2.16 2.51
N GLU A 517 -39.82 -1.20 1.67
CA GLU A 517 -38.64 -0.33 1.87
C GLU A 517 -38.66 0.45 3.20
N PRO A 518 -37.49 0.82 3.78
CA PRO A 518 -36.13 0.72 3.23
C PRO A 518 -35.38 -0.56 3.61
N LYS A 519 -34.65 -1.11 2.64
CA LYS A 519 -33.83 -2.31 2.76
C LYS A 519 -32.57 -2.02 3.58
N PHE A 520 -32.55 -2.35 4.86
CA PHE A 520 -31.34 -2.29 5.68
C PHE A 520 -30.39 -3.44 5.30
N SER A 521 -29.12 -3.08 5.09
CA SER A 521 -28.05 -4.04 4.81
C SER A 521 -26.82 -3.66 5.61
N PHE A 522 -26.35 -4.59 6.44
CA PHE A 522 -25.12 -4.46 7.20
C PHE A 522 -24.10 -5.48 6.71
N THR A 523 -22.92 -5.00 6.34
CA THR A 523 -21.72 -5.82 6.13
C THR A 523 -20.61 -5.35 7.08
N PRO A 524 -19.86 -6.27 7.71
CA PRO A 524 -18.68 -5.90 8.50
C PRO A 524 -17.67 -5.08 7.68
N GLU A 525 -17.50 -5.41 6.40
CA GLU A 525 -16.64 -4.70 5.46
C GLU A 525 -17.13 -3.28 5.20
N GLY A 526 -18.43 -3.07 4.97
CA GLY A 526 -19.00 -1.73 4.73
C GLY A 526 -18.93 -0.83 5.97
N PHE A 527 -19.11 -1.41 7.16
CA PHE A 527 -18.86 -0.69 8.42
C PHE A 527 -17.39 -0.29 8.56
N PHE A 528 -16.47 -1.20 8.23
CA PHE A 528 -15.04 -0.91 8.27
C PHE A 528 -14.63 0.16 7.24
N GLU A 529 -15.19 0.14 6.03
CA GLU A 529 -14.98 1.19 5.02
C GLU A 529 -15.44 2.56 5.54
N SER A 530 -16.60 2.63 6.18
CA SER A 530 -17.13 3.86 6.80
C SER A 530 -16.22 4.36 7.93
N LEU A 531 -15.68 3.44 8.74
CA LEU A 531 -14.69 3.74 9.77
C LEU A 531 -13.39 4.29 9.16
N ILE A 532 -12.89 3.68 8.09
CA ILE A 532 -11.67 4.12 7.40
C ILE A 532 -11.87 5.50 6.76
N ALA A 533 -13.05 5.81 6.23
CA ALA A 533 -13.37 7.16 5.75
C ALA A 533 -13.25 8.20 6.88
N ALA A 534 -13.88 7.94 8.03
CA ALA A 534 -13.79 8.81 9.20
C ALA A 534 -12.35 8.92 9.76
N TYR A 535 -11.61 7.80 9.77
CA TYR A 535 -10.20 7.77 10.15
C TYR A 535 -9.35 8.65 9.24
N THR A 536 -9.57 8.59 7.93
CA THR A 536 -8.83 9.35 6.91
C THR A 536 -9.05 10.85 7.06
N GLU A 537 -10.28 11.26 7.37
CA GLU A 537 -10.61 12.67 7.59
C GLU A 537 -10.02 13.20 8.91
N ALA A 538 -10.05 12.39 9.98
CA ALA A 538 -9.58 12.81 11.29
C ALA A 538 -8.05 12.82 11.44
N TYR A 539 -7.34 11.93 10.73
CA TYR A 539 -5.89 11.74 10.93
C TYR A 539 -5.06 13.01 10.72
N PRO A 540 -5.22 13.78 9.64
CA PRO A 540 -4.43 15.01 9.43
C PRO A 540 -4.66 16.06 10.52
N LEU A 541 -5.88 16.14 11.06
CA LEU A 541 -6.22 17.07 12.15
C LEU A 541 -5.46 16.71 13.44
N GLU A 542 -5.34 15.42 13.74
CA GLU A 542 -4.63 14.93 14.92
C GLU A 542 -3.11 15.04 14.78
N VAL A 543 -2.57 14.95 13.55
CA VAL A 543 -1.14 15.20 13.29
C VAL A 543 -0.74 16.64 13.60
N VAL A 544 -1.58 17.62 13.24
CA VAL A 544 -1.35 19.04 13.56
C VAL A 544 -1.42 19.30 15.07
N ARG A 545 -2.29 18.57 15.79
CA ARG A 545 -2.45 18.67 17.25
C ARG A 545 -1.39 17.92 18.05
N ARG A 546 -0.54 17.14 17.40
CA ARG A 546 0.50 16.34 18.06
C ARG A 546 1.39 17.24 18.92
N PRO A 547 1.65 16.89 20.19
CA PRO A 547 2.55 17.67 21.05
C PRO A 547 3.93 17.81 20.39
N PHE A 548 4.32 19.03 20.04
CA PHE A 548 5.65 19.35 19.55
C PHE A 548 6.58 19.44 20.76
N ASP A 549 7.52 18.51 20.86
CA ASP A 549 8.53 18.51 21.92
C ASP A 549 9.86 19.05 21.36
N PRO A 550 10.15 20.36 21.51
CA PRO A 550 11.39 20.95 21.04
C PRO A 550 12.63 20.51 21.84
N THR A 551 12.46 19.79 22.96
CA THR A 551 13.56 19.42 23.86
C THR A 551 14.24 18.09 23.49
N ARG A 552 13.60 17.26 22.67
CA ARG A 552 14.16 15.98 22.23
C ARG A 552 15.22 16.09 21.12
N THR A 553 15.52 17.30 20.64
CA THR A 553 16.60 17.56 19.66
C THR A 553 17.93 17.98 20.30
N SER A 554 18.05 18.10 21.63
CA SER A 554 19.27 18.61 22.28
C SER A 554 20.01 17.67 23.25
N GLU A 555 19.53 16.47 23.54
CA GLU A 555 20.22 15.55 24.47
C GLU A 555 20.95 14.42 23.75
N GLN A 556 21.98 14.75 22.95
CA GLN A 556 23.17 13.90 22.74
C GLN A 556 24.28 14.54 21.90
N GLU A 557 24.62 15.82 22.08
CA GLU A 557 25.88 16.36 21.52
C GLU A 557 26.58 17.30 22.49
N THR A 558 27.22 16.74 23.52
CA THR A 558 28.30 17.43 24.21
C THR A 558 29.62 17.14 23.51
N GLY A 559 30.01 18.07 22.61
CA GLY A 559 31.43 18.31 22.30
C GLY A 559 31.85 18.19 20.85
N LYS A 560 31.66 19.26 20.06
CA LYS A 560 32.73 20.01 19.36
C LYS A 560 32.11 21.03 18.40
N LYS A 561 32.57 22.28 18.53
CA LYS A 561 32.17 23.44 17.70
C LYS A 561 32.30 23.14 16.19
N LYS A 562 31.18 22.98 15.48
CA LYS A 562 31.05 23.22 14.04
C LYS A 562 29.70 23.90 13.75
N ARG A 563 29.73 24.77 12.74
CA ARG A 563 28.68 25.73 12.33
C ARG A 563 27.29 25.07 12.15
N PRO A 564 26.18 25.78 12.43
CA PRO A 564 24.84 25.20 12.31
C PRO A 564 24.52 25.01 10.83
N ARG A 565 24.38 23.75 10.41
CA ARG A 565 23.59 23.42 9.21
C ARG A 565 22.16 23.27 9.71
N GLN A 566 21.25 24.10 9.21
CA GLN A 566 19.83 23.95 9.47
C GLN A 566 19.35 22.65 8.82
N ASP A 567 19.01 21.65 9.63
CA ASP A 567 18.28 20.48 9.18
C ASP A 567 16.84 20.88 8.79
N PRO A 568 16.30 20.36 7.66
CA PRO A 568 14.94 20.69 7.21
C PRO A 568 13.83 20.08 8.08
N LYS A 569 14.14 19.39 9.19
CA LYS A 569 13.18 18.69 10.08
C LYS A 569 12.97 19.38 11.45
N SER A 570 12.99 20.70 11.48
CA SER A 570 12.71 21.49 12.70
C SER A 570 11.36 22.21 12.68
N ARG A 571 10.50 21.92 11.69
CA ARG A 571 9.18 22.55 11.55
C ARG A 571 8.09 21.69 12.18
N ALA A 572 7.11 22.35 12.78
CA ALA A 572 5.90 21.70 13.32
C ALA A 572 5.16 20.92 12.21
N PRO A 573 4.55 19.76 12.53
CA PRO A 573 3.81 18.97 11.56
C PRO A 573 2.68 19.79 10.92
N THR A 574 2.55 19.69 9.60
CA THR A 574 1.49 20.38 8.85
C THR A 574 0.33 19.44 8.54
N HIS A 575 -0.80 20.01 8.14
CA HIS A 575 -1.93 19.23 7.66
C HIS A 575 -1.57 18.39 6.43
N GLU A 576 -0.77 18.94 5.51
CA GLU A 576 -0.29 18.22 4.32
C GLU A 576 0.57 17.01 4.68
N ASP A 577 1.43 17.13 5.71
CA ASP A 577 2.20 15.99 6.23
C ASP A 577 1.26 14.88 6.71
N GLY A 578 0.20 15.23 7.46
CA GLY A 578 -0.80 14.28 7.92
C GLY A 578 -1.57 13.60 6.79
N VAL A 579 -1.88 14.32 5.71
CA VAL A 579 -2.51 13.76 4.50
C VAL A 579 -1.58 12.78 3.79
N MET A 580 -0.29 13.10 3.68
CA MET A 580 0.69 12.18 3.08
C MET A 580 0.89 10.92 3.93
N GLU A 581 0.94 11.07 5.25
CA GLU A 581 1.11 9.97 6.20
C GLU A 581 -0.06 8.99 6.16
N VAL A 582 -1.29 9.50 6.26
CA VAL A 582 -2.47 8.63 6.23
C VAL A 582 -2.58 7.91 4.89
N LYS A 583 -2.21 8.58 3.78
CA LYS A 583 -2.16 7.94 2.45
C LYS A 583 -1.11 6.82 2.40
N GLY A 584 0.04 7.00 3.04
CA GLY A 584 1.07 5.95 3.19
C GLY A 584 0.52 4.73 3.94
N VAL A 585 -0.07 4.95 5.12
CA VAL A 585 -0.71 3.91 5.94
C VAL A 585 -1.77 3.14 5.17
N LEU A 586 -2.67 3.83 4.46
CA LEU A 586 -3.75 3.18 3.71
C LEU A 586 -3.26 2.39 2.49
N ASN A 587 -2.19 2.84 1.83
CA ASN A 587 -1.56 2.05 0.77
C ASN A 587 -0.96 0.76 1.35
N THR A 588 -0.27 0.86 2.48
CA THR A 588 0.29 -0.30 3.17
C THR A 588 -0.81 -1.25 3.68
N LEU A 589 -1.93 -0.73 4.18
CA LEU A 589 -3.10 -1.53 4.56
C LEU A 589 -3.59 -2.40 3.39
N LYS A 590 -3.73 -1.83 2.19
CA LYS A 590 -4.09 -2.60 0.98
C LYS A 590 -3.07 -3.70 0.66
N GLU A 591 -1.78 -3.45 0.87
CA GLU A 591 -0.76 -4.48 0.72
C GLU A 591 -0.89 -5.61 1.76
N VAL A 592 -1.13 -5.25 3.02
CA VAL A 592 -1.33 -6.20 4.13
C VAL A 592 -2.56 -7.05 3.88
N GLU A 593 -3.68 -6.45 3.45
CA GLU A 593 -4.90 -7.15 3.05
C GLU A 593 -4.63 -8.14 1.90
N ALA A 594 -3.92 -7.71 0.86
CA ALA A 594 -3.57 -8.57 -0.26
C ALA A 594 -2.67 -9.75 0.16
N ARG A 595 -1.71 -9.52 1.05
CA ARG A 595 -0.86 -10.58 1.63
C ARG A 595 -1.66 -11.54 2.51
N GLY A 596 -2.58 -11.02 3.33
CA GLY A 596 -3.47 -11.80 4.18
C GLY A 596 -4.41 -12.70 3.38
N ARG A 597 -5.05 -12.16 2.34
CA ARG A 597 -5.91 -12.92 1.42
C ARG A 597 -5.15 -14.03 0.68
N LYS A 598 -3.91 -13.78 0.26
CA LYS A 598 -3.04 -14.83 -0.34
C LYS A 598 -2.73 -15.97 0.63
N ARG A 599 -2.51 -15.69 1.92
CA ARG A 599 -2.27 -16.75 2.92
C ARG A 599 -3.50 -17.61 3.17
N LEU A 600 -4.71 -17.02 3.09
CA LEU A 600 -5.98 -17.75 3.22
C LEU A 600 -6.34 -18.61 2.00
N MET A 601 -5.77 -18.33 0.82
CA MET A 601 -5.98 -19.18 -0.38
C MET A 601 -4.96 -20.32 -0.51
N ILE A 602 -3.89 -20.33 0.29
CA ILE A 602 -2.80 -21.32 0.23
C ILE A 602 -2.88 -22.32 1.40
N GLY A 603 -3.54 -21.98 2.49
CA GLY A 603 -3.78 -22.87 3.65
C GLY A 603 -5.22 -23.32 3.72
#